data_AF-A0A7V1Z630-F1
#
_entry.id   AF-A0A7V1Z630-F1
#
_cell.length_a   1.000
_cell.length_b   1.000
_cell.length_c   1.000
_cell.angle_alpha   90.00
_cell.angle_beta   90.00
_cell.angle_gamma   90.00
#
_symmetry.space_group_name_H-M   'P 1'
#
loop_
_entity.id
_entity.type
_entity.pdbx_description
1 polymer ?
#
loop_
_entity_poly.entity_id
_entity_poly.type
_entity_poly.pdbx_seq_one_letter_code
_entity_poly.pdbx_strand_id
1 'polypeptide(L)'
;MLLRFMLRSRRLMRYLVDGYNVLHAMGLLSKSAVPGQLEHARQALLGRIAGALGDEASQVVVFFDAAYAPSDLPRQAIVHGIQVIFSPPVRDADTLIEEWIRGMSAAATCVVSADRRLQQAARRKGCQHLSPEAFLEQLEKRRRQRLASRSNEASDARFRRDADPSRWLTEFAHLDQDPTLGPPDPFADLDISTFSGEEELPDHQ
;
A
#
# COMPACT_ATOMS: atom_id res chain seq x y z
N MET A 1 15.16 -23.71 15.55
CA MET A 1 15.28 -23.24 14.16
C MET A 1 13.87 -23.03 13.62
N LEU A 2 13.62 -21.93 12.89
CA LEU A 2 12.32 -21.43 12.42
C LEU A 2 11.42 -20.84 13.52
N LEU A 3 10.90 -19.61 13.46
CA LEU A 3 10.88 -18.63 12.40
C LEU A 3 10.61 -17.28 13.08
N ARG A 4 11.69 -16.51 13.31
CA ARG A 4 11.59 -15.10 13.71
C ARG A 4 11.15 -14.33 12.47
N PHE A 5 9.89 -14.54 12.03
CA PHE A 5 9.30 -13.76 10.97
C PHE A 5 9.29 -12.33 11.48
N MET A 6 10.20 -11.55 10.92
CA MET A 6 10.39 -10.16 11.24
C MET A 6 9.06 -9.44 11.05
N LEU A 7 8.30 -9.29 12.13
CA LEU A 7 7.45 -8.14 12.33
C LEU A 7 8.42 -6.95 12.40
N ARG A 8 8.91 -6.52 11.23
CA ARG A 8 9.13 -5.10 11.00
C ARG A 8 7.76 -4.50 11.26
N SER A 9 7.52 -4.12 12.51
CA SER A 9 6.39 -3.29 12.89
C SER A 9 6.43 -2.12 11.93
N ARG A 10 5.58 -2.16 10.89
CA ARG A 10 5.41 -1.02 10.00
C ARG A 10 4.92 0.06 10.95
N ARG A 11 5.78 1.03 11.27
CA ARG A 11 5.33 2.21 12.02
C ARG A 11 4.13 2.73 11.24
N LEU A 12 2.97 2.73 11.88
CA LEU A 12 1.76 3.28 11.31
C LEU A 12 2.04 4.76 11.13
N MET A 13 2.36 5.16 9.89
CA MET A 13 2.52 6.56 9.55
C MET A 13 1.16 7.13 9.24
N ARG A 14 0.78 8.17 9.97
CA ARG A 14 -0.41 8.95 9.70
C ARG A 14 -0.07 10.08 8.72
N TYR A 15 -0.86 10.19 7.66
CA TYR A 15 -0.73 11.24 6.65
C TYR A 15 -1.70 12.37 6.95
N LEU A 16 -1.18 13.60 7.04
CA LEU A 16 -1.96 14.83 7.10
C LEU A 16 -1.87 15.49 5.72
N VAL A 17 -2.96 15.45 4.97
CA VAL A 17 -2.98 15.81 3.55
C VAL A 17 -3.74 17.11 3.36
N ASP A 18 -3.08 18.10 2.77
CA ASP A 18 -3.74 19.29 2.22
C ASP A 18 -4.42 18.91 0.90
N GLY A 19 -5.74 18.80 0.94
CA GLY A 19 -6.53 18.27 -0.16
C GLY A 19 -6.47 19.12 -1.42
N TYR A 20 -6.52 20.45 -1.30
CA TYR A 20 -6.49 21.32 -2.49
C TYR A 20 -5.12 21.36 -3.14
N ASN A 21 -4.05 21.24 -2.37
CA ASN A 21 -2.71 21.10 -2.92
C ASN A 21 -2.58 19.83 -3.77
N VAL A 22 -3.11 18.71 -3.28
CA VAL A 22 -3.07 17.44 -4.03
C VAL A 22 -4.00 17.48 -5.24
N LEU A 23 -5.19 18.06 -5.13
CA LEU A 23 -6.08 18.24 -6.28
C LEU A 23 -5.45 19.10 -7.38
N HIS A 24 -4.68 20.13 -6.99
CA HIS A 24 -3.94 20.96 -7.93
C HIS A 24 -2.88 20.13 -8.67
N ALA A 25 -2.09 19.34 -7.95
CA ALA A 25 -1.07 18.47 -8.54
C ALA A 25 -1.67 17.35 -9.41
N MET A 26 -2.92 16.94 -9.16
CA MET A 26 -3.66 16.02 -10.03
C MET A 26 -4.19 16.69 -11.32
N GLY A 27 -4.09 18.02 -11.45
CA GLY A 27 -4.69 18.77 -12.57
C GLY A 27 -6.22 18.83 -12.51
N LEU A 28 -6.81 18.56 -11.34
CA LEU A 28 -8.27 18.51 -11.14
C LEU A 28 -8.86 19.84 -10.64
N LEU A 29 -8.02 20.84 -10.39
CA LEU A 29 -8.44 22.21 -10.10
C LEU A 29 -8.25 23.09 -11.32
N SER A 30 -9.34 23.60 -11.88
CA SER A 30 -9.33 24.69 -12.84
C SER A 30 -9.59 26.02 -12.12
N LYS A 31 -9.05 27.13 -12.66
CA LYS A 31 -9.28 28.48 -12.11
C LYS A 31 -10.76 28.92 -12.09
N SER A 32 -11.63 28.17 -12.77
CA SER A 32 -13.07 28.43 -12.91
C SER A 32 -13.93 27.25 -12.42
N ALA A 33 -13.42 26.44 -11.49
CA ALA A 33 -14.11 25.24 -11.03
C ALA A 33 -15.48 25.58 -10.41
N VAL A 34 -16.54 25.04 -11.02
CA VAL A 34 -17.92 25.13 -10.53
C VAL A 34 -18.09 24.17 -9.34
N PRO A 35 -18.94 24.44 -8.33
CA PRO A 35 -19.07 23.60 -7.13
C PRO A 35 -19.20 22.09 -7.39
N GLY A 36 -19.95 21.67 -8.42
CA GLY A 36 -20.09 20.25 -8.79
C GLY A 36 -18.80 19.59 -9.32
N GLN A 37 -17.93 20.34 -10.00
CA GLN A 37 -16.63 19.82 -10.45
C GLN A 37 -15.68 19.62 -9.27
N LEU A 38 -15.77 20.49 -8.26
CA LEU A 38 -14.94 20.40 -7.08
C LEU A 38 -15.29 19.19 -6.21
N GLU A 39 -16.58 18.90 -6.08
CA GLU A 39 -17.01 17.69 -5.38
C GLU A 39 -16.51 16.43 -6.10
N HIS A 40 -16.65 16.37 -7.43
CA HIS A 40 -16.11 15.27 -8.21
C HIS A 40 -14.58 15.12 -8.04
N ALA A 41 -13.85 16.23 -8.02
CA ALA A 41 -12.41 16.24 -7.78
C ALA A 41 -12.07 15.69 -6.39
N ARG A 42 -12.78 16.11 -5.33
CA ARG A 42 -12.60 15.57 -3.97
C ARG A 42 -12.84 14.07 -3.91
N GLN A 43 -13.94 13.60 -4.49
CA GLN A 43 -14.25 12.17 -4.55
C GLN A 43 -13.17 11.38 -5.32
N ALA A 44 -12.66 11.93 -6.42
CA ALA A 44 -11.58 11.32 -7.19
C ALA A 44 -10.28 11.17 -6.37
N LEU A 45 -9.91 12.21 -5.60
CA LEU A 45 -8.77 12.14 -4.69
C LEU A 45 -8.96 11.06 -3.61
N LEU A 46 -10.12 11.07 -2.93
CA LEU A 46 -10.42 10.12 -1.86
C LEU A 46 -10.45 8.68 -2.38
N GLY A 47 -11.07 8.45 -3.54
CA GLY A 47 -11.07 7.15 -4.21
C GLY A 47 -9.66 6.69 -4.61
N ARG A 48 -8.80 7.60 -5.07
CA ARG A 48 -7.40 7.29 -5.41
C ARG A 48 -6.60 6.89 -4.17
N ILE A 49 -6.75 7.61 -3.06
CA ILE A 49 -6.12 7.27 -1.78
C ILE A 49 -6.61 5.90 -1.30
N ALA A 50 -7.92 5.69 -1.25
CA ALA A 50 -8.52 4.45 -0.78
C ALA A 50 -8.11 3.24 -1.63
N GLY A 51 -8.13 3.36 -2.97
CA GLY A 51 -7.70 2.28 -3.87
C GLY A 51 -6.22 1.92 -3.69
N ALA A 52 -5.37 2.92 -3.45
CA ALA A 52 -3.95 2.74 -3.24
C ALA A 52 -3.59 2.23 -1.84
N LEU A 53 -4.34 2.58 -0.79
CA LEU A 53 -4.01 2.25 0.60
C LEU A 53 -4.88 1.16 1.24
N GLY A 54 -6.08 0.90 0.74
CA GLY A 54 -6.97 -0.15 1.29
C GLY A 54 -7.26 0.14 2.76
N ASP A 55 -7.08 -0.84 3.64
CA ASP A 55 -7.31 -0.67 5.09
C ASP A 55 -6.40 0.39 5.73
N GLU A 56 -5.23 0.65 5.14
CA GLU A 56 -4.33 1.73 5.58
C GLU A 56 -4.87 3.13 5.28
N ALA A 57 -5.95 3.26 4.51
CA ALA A 57 -6.61 4.55 4.28
C ALA A 57 -7.13 5.20 5.58
N SER A 58 -7.39 4.38 6.61
CA SER A 58 -7.68 4.83 7.99
C SER A 58 -6.56 5.64 8.64
N GLN A 59 -5.35 5.60 8.09
CA GLN A 59 -4.20 6.39 8.55
C GLN A 59 -4.09 7.72 7.79
N VAL A 60 -5.07 8.11 6.98
CA VAL A 60 -5.04 9.36 6.23
C VAL A 60 -6.11 10.31 6.77
N VAL A 61 -5.69 11.55 6.99
CA VAL A 61 -6.57 12.68 7.28
C VAL A 61 -6.41 13.70 6.17
N VAL A 62 -7.49 13.98 5.45
CA VAL A 62 -7.52 14.97 4.36
C VAL A 62 -8.23 16.22 4.85
N PHE A 63 -7.57 17.36 4.70
CA PHE A 63 -8.08 18.67 5.07
C PHE A 63 -8.49 19.43 3.81
N PHE A 64 -9.69 20.01 3.82
CA PHE A 64 -10.18 20.90 2.77
C PHE A 64 -10.56 22.26 3.38
N ASP A 65 -10.21 23.34 2.69
CA ASP A 65 -10.61 24.69 3.08
C ASP A 65 -12.14 24.89 2.92
N ALA A 66 -12.77 25.50 3.93
CA ALA A 66 -14.17 25.89 3.94
C ALA A 66 -14.55 26.86 2.83
N ALA A 67 -13.62 27.67 2.32
CA ALA A 67 -13.86 28.65 1.26
C ALA A 67 -14.52 28.02 0.02
N TYR A 68 -14.39 26.70 -0.14
CA TYR A 68 -14.94 25.94 -1.25
C TYR A 68 -15.80 24.74 -0.79
N ALA A 69 -16.27 24.77 0.46
CA ALA A 69 -17.14 23.75 1.03
C ALA A 69 -18.63 24.10 0.80
N PRO A 70 -19.45 23.17 0.31
CA PRO A 70 -20.91 23.26 0.40
C PRO A 70 -21.40 23.53 1.83
N SER A 71 -22.43 24.38 1.97
CA SER A 71 -22.94 24.85 3.26
C SER A 71 -23.61 23.77 4.13
N ASP A 72 -23.88 22.60 3.55
CA ASP A 72 -24.62 21.47 4.09
C ASP A 72 -23.73 20.27 4.50
N LEU A 73 -22.42 20.32 4.25
CA LEU A 73 -21.52 19.23 4.61
C LEU A 73 -21.14 19.27 6.10
N PRO A 74 -21.10 18.10 6.78
CA PRO A 74 -20.56 18.02 8.13
C PRO A 74 -19.08 18.39 8.12
N ARG A 75 -18.64 19.12 9.16
CA ARG A 75 -17.24 19.57 9.28
C ARG A 75 -16.23 18.43 9.33
N GLN A 76 -16.67 17.24 9.69
CA GLN A 76 -15.87 16.02 9.68
C GLN A 76 -16.69 14.88 9.09
N ALA A 77 -16.06 14.04 8.29
CA ALA A 77 -16.67 12.86 7.70
C ALA A 77 -15.65 11.72 7.62
N ILE A 78 -16.14 10.49 7.48
CA ILE A 78 -15.33 9.33 7.10
C ILE A 78 -15.79 8.90 5.71
N VAL A 79 -14.89 8.93 4.73
CA VAL A 79 -15.17 8.58 3.33
C VAL A 79 -14.16 7.54 2.88
N HIS A 80 -14.61 6.35 2.49
CA HIS A 80 -13.72 5.21 2.14
C HIS A 80 -12.69 4.87 3.23
N GLY A 81 -13.06 5.04 4.51
CA GLY A 81 -12.16 4.85 5.66
C GLY A 81 -11.21 6.01 5.92
N ILE A 82 -11.19 7.05 5.08
CA ILE A 82 -10.34 8.24 5.23
C ILE A 82 -11.07 9.25 6.11
N GLN A 83 -10.36 9.85 7.08
CA GLN A 83 -10.90 10.97 7.84
C GLN A 83 -10.82 12.25 7.00
N VAL A 84 -11.95 12.90 6.78
CA VAL A 84 -12.04 14.16 6.02
C VAL A 84 -12.44 15.27 6.98
N ILE A 85 -11.70 16.39 6.95
CA ILE A 85 -11.95 17.55 7.80
C ILE A 85 -12.07 18.78 6.92
N PHE A 86 -13.21 19.46 7.00
CA PHE A 86 -13.40 20.78 6.41
C PHE A 86 -13.04 21.84 7.45
N SER A 87 -12.23 22.82 7.06
CA SER A 87 -11.90 23.92 7.95
C SER A 87 -13.13 24.77 8.26
N PRO A 88 -13.19 25.49 9.40
CA PRO A 88 -14.24 26.48 9.63
C PRO A 88 -14.01 27.73 8.74
N PRO A 89 -15.06 28.51 8.40
CA PRO A 89 -14.89 29.75 7.63
C PRO A 89 -13.95 30.78 8.27
N VAL A 90 -13.88 30.78 9.61
CA VAL A 90 -13.03 31.70 10.39
C VAL A 90 -11.57 31.23 10.51
N ARG A 91 -11.22 30.07 9.93
CA ARG A 91 -9.92 29.44 10.13
C ARG A 91 -9.53 28.55 8.95
N ASP A 92 -8.42 28.85 8.31
CA ASP A 92 -7.93 28.10 7.16
C ASP A 92 -7.51 26.65 7.52
N ALA A 93 -7.42 25.81 6.49
CA ALA A 93 -6.97 24.42 6.61
C ALA A 93 -5.53 24.34 7.13
N ASP A 94 -4.66 25.26 6.70
CA ASP A 94 -3.25 25.29 7.09
C ASP A 94 -3.08 25.38 8.61
N THR A 95 -3.81 26.29 9.25
CA THR A 95 -3.75 26.48 10.69
C THR A 95 -4.27 25.24 11.42
N LEU A 96 -5.25 24.53 10.88
CA LEU A 96 -5.69 23.23 11.44
C LEU A 96 -4.61 22.18 11.33
N ILE A 97 -3.97 22.05 10.18
CA ILE A 97 -2.87 21.11 9.96
C ILE A 97 -1.72 21.43 10.94
N GLU A 98 -1.35 22.69 11.14
CA GLU A 98 -0.33 23.09 12.11
C GLU A 98 -0.66 22.68 13.55
N GLU A 99 -1.93 22.79 13.97
CA GLU A 99 -2.36 22.30 15.28
C GLU A 99 -2.25 20.78 15.41
N TRP A 100 -2.64 20.06 14.37
CA TRP A 100 -2.50 18.60 14.34
C TRP A 100 -1.03 18.18 14.40
N ILE A 101 -0.15 18.85 13.63
CA ILE A 101 1.30 18.64 13.69
C ILE A 101 1.82 18.84 15.13
N ARG A 102 1.35 19.87 15.84
CA ARG A 102 1.77 20.13 17.24
C ARG A 102 1.33 19.02 18.20
N GLY A 103 0.11 18.51 18.04
CA GLY A 103 -0.47 17.49 18.91
C GLY A 103 -0.04 16.04 18.63
N MET A 104 0.58 15.76 17.48
CA MET A 104 0.93 14.41 17.07
C MET A 104 2.40 14.04 17.29
N SER A 105 2.66 12.73 17.29
CA SER A 105 4.02 12.17 17.34
C SER A 105 4.75 12.42 16.02
N ALA A 106 5.85 13.15 16.07
CA ALA A 106 6.62 13.53 14.88
C ALA A 106 7.08 12.32 14.06
N ALA A 107 7.55 11.28 14.73
CA ALA A 107 8.11 10.09 14.09
C ALA A 107 7.06 9.16 13.45
N ALA A 108 5.77 9.46 13.64
CA ALA A 108 4.64 8.73 13.06
C ALA A 108 3.74 9.63 12.18
N THR A 109 4.19 10.84 11.84
CA THR A 109 3.40 11.82 11.08
C THR A 109 4.11 12.23 9.81
N CYS A 110 3.38 12.23 8.70
CA CYS A 110 3.83 12.77 7.41
C CYS A 110 2.84 13.83 6.93
N VAL A 111 3.35 15.03 6.62
CA VAL A 111 2.55 16.13 6.07
C VAL A 111 2.67 16.14 4.55
N VAL A 112 1.56 16.24 3.83
CA VAL A 112 1.53 16.28 2.37
C VAL A 112 0.98 17.62 1.92
N SER A 113 1.87 18.51 1.45
CA SER A 113 1.52 19.80 0.86
C SER A 113 2.74 20.42 0.16
N ALA A 114 2.54 21.20 -0.90
CA ALA A 114 3.56 22.06 -1.50
C ALA A 114 3.70 23.40 -0.76
N ASP A 115 2.82 23.71 0.19
CA ASP A 115 2.86 24.96 0.94
C ASP A 115 4.11 25.04 1.84
N ARG A 116 4.83 26.17 1.74
CA ARG A 116 6.10 26.37 2.45
C ARG A 116 5.90 26.57 3.96
N ARG A 117 4.76 27.09 4.39
CA ARG A 117 4.42 27.29 5.82
C ARG A 117 4.19 25.92 6.46
N LEU A 118 3.41 25.03 5.84
CA LEU A 118 3.20 23.67 6.33
C LEU A 118 4.47 22.81 6.34
N GLN A 119 5.29 22.90 5.28
CA GLN A 119 6.58 22.20 5.25
C GLN A 119 7.51 22.67 6.37
N GLN A 120 7.54 23.98 6.66
CA GLN A 120 8.33 24.52 7.77
C GLN A 120 7.80 24.04 9.13
N ALA A 121 6.48 24.02 9.33
CA ALA A 121 5.88 23.52 10.56
C ALA A 121 6.23 22.03 10.79
N ALA A 122 6.12 21.21 9.74
CA ALA A 122 6.51 19.79 9.78
C ALA A 122 7.99 19.63 10.15
N ARG A 123 8.88 20.39 9.48
CA ARG A 123 10.33 20.35 9.74
C ARG A 123 10.69 20.75 11.17
N ARG A 124 10.10 21.84 11.69
CA ARG A 124 10.34 22.30 13.07
C ARG A 124 9.92 21.25 14.11
N LYS A 125 8.86 20.50 13.82
CA LYS A 125 8.39 19.40 14.68
C LYS A 125 9.20 18.11 14.52
N GLY A 126 9.98 17.98 13.44
CA GLY A 126 10.67 16.73 13.08
C GLY A 126 9.77 15.70 12.40
N CYS A 127 8.63 16.13 11.84
CA CYS A 127 7.76 15.28 11.03
C CYS A 127 8.35 15.07 9.64
N GLN A 128 7.97 13.97 8.99
CA GLN A 128 8.19 13.84 7.56
C GLN A 128 7.27 14.82 6.80
N HIS A 129 7.73 15.27 5.63
CA HIS A 129 6.88 15.99 4.70
C HIS A 129 7.11 15.46 3.28
N LEU A 130 6.06 15.48 2.46
CA LEU A 130 6.09 15.08 1.07
C LEU A 130 5.43 16.15 0.21
N SER A 131 5.93 16.32 -1.02
CA SER A 131 5.20 17.08 -2.02
C SER A 131 3.95 16.30 -2.47
N PRO A 132 2.92 16.99 -2.98
CA PRO A 132 1.75 16.34 -3.56
C PRO A 132 2.10 15.31 -4.64
N GLU A 133 3.06 15.62 -5.52
CA GLU A 133 3.50 14.76 -6.62
C GLU A 133 4.14 13.48 -6.09
N ALA A 134 5.04 13.60 -5.11
CA ALA A 134 5.69 12.47 -4.47
C ALA A 134 4.68 11.55 -3.76
N PHE A 135 3.67 12.14 -3.12
CA PHE A 135 2.59 11.38 -2.52
C PHE A 135 1.75 10.64 -3.57
N LEU A 136 1.39 11.29 -4.69
CA LEU A 136 0.65 10.67 -5.79
C LEU A 136 1.43 9.52 -6.45
N GLU A 137 2.74 9.67 -6.62
CA GLU A 137 3.63 8.61 -7.12
C GLU A 137 3.66 7.43 -6.13
N GLN A 138 3.76 7.71 -4.84
CA GLN A 138 3.71 6.69 -3.80
C GLN A 138 2.37 5.92 -3.83
N LEU A 139 1.24 6.62 -3.96
CA LEU A 139 -0.08 5.99 -4.09
C LEU A 139 -0.13 5.08 -5.33
N GLU A 140 0.38 5.55 -6.47
CA GLU A 140 0.36 4.76 -7.71
C GLU A 140 1.23 3.51 -7.61
N LYS A 141 2.41 3.60 -6.98
CA LYS A 141 3.26 2.45 -6.70
C LYS A 141 2.55 1.43 -5.79
N ARG A 142 1.91 1.91 -4.72
CA ARG A 142 1.15 1.06 -3.78
C ARG A 142 -0.03 0.36 -4.46
N ARG A 143 -0.77 1.09 -5.30
CA ARG A 143 -1.89 0.56 -6.08
C ARG A 143 -1.43 -0.58 -6.99
N ARG A 144 -0.34 -0.38 -7.75
CA ARG A 144 0.23 -1.43 -8.63
C ARG A 144 0.66 -2.66 -7.85
N GLN A 145 1.33 -2.49 -6.70
CA GLN A 145 1.73 -3.60 -5.83
C GLN A 145 0.53 -4.39 -5.31
N ARG A 146 -0.55 -3.70 -4.91
CA ARG A 146 -1.78 -4.36 -4.47
C ARG A 146 -2.47 -5.13 -5.59
N LEU A 147 -2.54 -4.56 -6.80
CA LEU A 147 -3.15 -5.26 -7.93
C LEU A 147 -2.34 -6.50 -8.33
N ALA A 148 -1.02 -6.40 -8.35
CA ALA A 148 -0.15 -7.54 -8.63
C ALA A 148 -0.31 -8.67 -7.60
N SER A 149 -0.34 -8.34 -6.31
CA SER A 149 -0.57 -9.34 -5.24
C SER A 149 -1.94 -10.01 -5.35
N ARG A 150 -3.01 -9.25 -5.58
CA ARG A 150 -4.36 -9.82 -5.79
C ARG A 150 -4.45 -10.73 -7.01
N SER A 151 -3.78 -10.38 -8.11
CA SER A 151 -3.73 -11.22 -9.30
C SER A 151 -2.98 -12.52 -9.03
N ASN A 152 -1.86 -12.47 -8.30
CA ASN A 152 -1.13 -13.68 -7.91
C ASN A 152 -1.96 -14.57 -6.98
N GLU A 153 -2.62 -14.00 -5.97
CA GLU A 153 -3.51 -14.74 -5.06
C GLU A 153 -4.69 -15.37 -5.81
N ALA A 154 -5.29 -14.67 -6.78
CA ALA A 154 -6.38 -15.20 -7.58
C ALA A 154 -5.92 -16.31 -8.53
N SER A 155 -4.71 -16.21 -9.08
CA SER A 155 -4.11 -17.28 -9.89
C SER A 155 -3.73 -18.48 -9.04
N ASP A 156 -3.16 -18.28 -7.86
CA ASP A 156 -2.84 -19.36 -6.91
C ASP A 156 -4.12 -20.03 -6.39
N ALA A 157 -5.16 -19.27 -6.05
CA ALA A 157 -6.46 -19.82 -5.65
C ALA A 157 -7.22 -20.53 -6.78
N ARG A 158 -6.92 -20.21 -8.06
CA ARG A 158 -7.40 -20.99 -9.21
C ARG A 158 -6.58 -22.25 -9.38
N PHE A 159 -5.26 -22.14 -9.35
CA PHE A 159 -4.36 -23.29 -9.40
C PHE A 159 -4.69 -24.30 -8.30
N ARG A 160 -4.86 -23.88 -7.04
CA ARG A 160 -5.27 -24.77 -5.94
C ARG A 160 -6.66 -25.38 -6.11
N ARG A 161 -7.58 -24.73 -6.83
CA ARG A 161 -8.92 -25.26 -7.13
C ARG A 161 -8.88 -26.28 -8.28
N ASP A 162 -8.04 -26.02 -9.28
CA ASP A 162 -7.87 -26.87 -10.45
C ASP A 162 -6.83 -27.98 -10.22
N ALA A 163 -6.02 -27.86 -9.17
CA ALA A 163 -5.10 -28.88 -8.68
C ALA A 163 -5.88 -29.98 -7.95
N ASP A 164 -6.62 -30.75 -8.73
CA ASP A 164 -6.86 -32.14 -8.42
C ASP A 164 -5.58 -32.92 -8.79
N PRO A 165 -4.81 -33.45 -7.81
CA PRO A 165 -3.61 -34.25 -8.11
C PRO A 165 -3.91 -35.44 -9.02
N SER A 166 -5.13 -35.98 -8.95
CA SER A 166 -5.59 -37.08 -9.79
C SER A 166 -5.75 -36.66 -11.25
N ARG A 167 -6.06 -35.38 -11.52
CA ARG A 167 -6.14 -34.84 -12.88
C ARG A 167 -4.76 -34.70 -13.52
N TRP A 168 -3.74 -34.22 -12.79
CA TRP A 168 -2.35 -34.20 -13.27
C TRP A 168 -1.82 -35.62 -13.51
N LEU A 169 -2.08 -36.55 -12.59
CA LEU A 169 -1.78 -37.97 -12.78
C LEU A 169 -2.50 -38.55 -13.99
N THR A 170 -3.74 -38.17 -14.30
CA THR A 170 -4.45 -38.68 -15.49
C THR A 170 -3.96 -38.04 -16.79
N GLU A 171 -3.74 -36.71 -16.77
CA GLU A 171 -3.34 -35.90 -17.93
C GLU A 171 -1.86 -36.08 -18.29
N PHE A 172 -1.03 -36.57 -17.37
CA PHE A 172 0.39 -36.84 -17.64
C PHE A 172 0.81 -38.29 -17.35
N ALA A 173 -0.10 -39.20 -16.97
CA ALA A 173 0.19 -40.64 -16.79
C ALA A 173 0.79 -41.31 -18.04
N HIS A 174 0.58 -40.72 -19.22
CA HIS A 174 1.06 -41.24 -20.49
C HIS A 174 2.45 -40.72 -20.88
N LEU A 175 3.02 -39.73 -20.16
CA LEU A 175 4.37 -39.25 -20.43
C LEU A 175 5.46 -40.28 -20.10
N ASP A 176 5.21 -41.20 -19.16
CA ASP A 176 6.12 -42.34 -18.90
C ASP A 176 6.23 -43.29 -20.12
N GLN A 177 5.33 -43.14 -21.11
CA GLN A 177 5.29 -43.94 -22.33
C GLN A 177 5.62 -43.11 -23.58
N ASP A 178 5.99 -41.83 -23.44
CA ASP A 178 6.35 -40.97 -24.57
C ASP A 178 7.79 -41.24 -25.01
N PRO A 179 8.03 -41.85 -26.19
CA PRO A 179 9.36 -42.22 -26.65
C PRO A 179 10.22 -41.03 -27.08
N THR A 180 9.69 -39.80 -27.03
CA THR A 180 10.43 -38.56 -27.36
C THR A 180 11.01 -37.85 -26.14
N LEU A 181 10.55 -38.19 -24.94
CA LEU A 181 11.23 -37.84 -23.71
C LEU A 181 12.49 -38.70 -23.62
N GLY A 182 13.63 -38.09 -23.33
CA GLY A 182 14.92 -38.79 -23.25
C GLY A 182 14.87 -40.01 -22.31
N PRO A 183 15.90 -40.87 -22.32
CA PRO A 183 15.89 -42.14 -21.59
C PRO A 183 15.47 -41.94 -20.12
N PRO A 184 14.76 -42.94 -19.54
CA PRO A 184 14.30 -42.87 -18.15
C PRO A 184 15.47 -42.52 -17.23
N ASP A 185 15.17 -41.72 -16.22
CA ASP A 185 16.07 -41.09 -15.25
C ASP A 185 17.54 -41.55 -15.37
N PRO A 186 18.48 -40.71 -15.86
CA PRO A 186 19.89 -41.07 -16.03
C PRO A 186 20.59 -41.43 -14.70
N PHE A 187 19.87 -41.31 -13.59
CA PHE A 187 20.32 -41.59 -12.23
C PHE A 187 19.65 -42.84 -11.62
N ALA A 188 18.82 -43.60 -12.37
CA ALA A 188 18.14 -44.79 -11.86
C ALA A 188 19.10 -45.89 -11.36
N ASP A 189 20.33 -45.93 -11.89
CA ASP A 189 21.38 -46.89 -11.51
C ASP A 189 22.30 -46.36 -10.40
N LEU A 190 22.06 -45.16 -9.85
CA LEU A 190 22.86 -44.65 -8.73
C LEU A 190 22.44 -45.33 -7.42
N ASP A 191 23.25 -46.29 -7.00
CA ASP A 191 23.14 -46.92 -5.68
C ASP A 191 23.55 -45.93 -4.56
N ILE A 192 22.55 -45.21 -4.07
CA ILE A 192 22.65 -44.27 -2.94
C ILE A 192 23.02 -44.93 -1.61
N SER A 193 23.06 -46.26 -1.51
CA SER A 193 23.54 -46.95 -0.30
C SER A 193 25.05 -46.77 -0.06
N THR A 194 25.80 -46.38 -1.10
CA THR A 194 27.25 -46.12 -1.04
C THR A 194 27.61 -44.83 -0.31
N PHE A 195 26.65 -43.91 -0.08
CA PHE A 195 26.90 -42.62 0.60
C PHE A 195 26.69 -42.64 2.11
N SER A 196 26.36 -43.80 2.68
CA SER A 196 26.33 -44.04 4.14
C SER A 196 27.75 -44.28 4.65
N GLY A 197 28.60 -43.26 4.63
CA GLY A 197 29.87 -43.29 5.34
C GLY A 197 29.61 -43.34 6.85
N GLU A 198 29.91 -44.47 7.48
CA GLU A 198 30.08 -44.56 8.93
C GLU A 198 31.26 -43.66 9.33
N GLU A 199 30.97 -42.48 9.85
CA GLU A 199 31.97 -41.62 10.49
C GLU A 199 32.29 -42.21 11.88
N GLU A 200 33.33 -43.05 11.95
CA GLU A 200 33.93 -43.51 13.21
C GLU A 200 34.51 -42.30 13.96
N LEU A 201 33.90 -41.97 15.10
CA LEU A 201 34.42 -41.00 16.07
C LEU A 201 35.69 -41.56 16.72
N PRO A 202 36.84 -40.87 16.67
CA PRO A 202 38.01 -41.31 17.42
C PRO A 202 37.88 -40.99 18.91
N ASP A 203 38.20 -42.01 19.72
CA ASP A 203 38.22 -42.01 21.17
C ASP A 203 39.31 -41.05 21.70
N HIS A 204 38.92 -40.11 22.56
CA HIS A 204 39.84 -39.14 23.17
C HIS A 204 40.54 -39.75 24.40
N GLN A 205 41.87 -39.90 24.33
CA GLN A 205 42.75 -39.97 25.51
C GLN A 205 43.13 -38.56 25.98
#